data_AF-A0A2G5CG77-F1
#
_entry.id   AF-A0A2G5CG77-F1
#
_cell.length_a   1.000
_cell.length_b   1.000
_cell.length_c   1.000
_cell.angle_alpha   90.00
_cell.angle_beta   90.00
_cell.angle_gamma   90.00
#
_symmetry.space_group_name_H-M   'P 1'
#
loop_
_entity.id
_entity.type
_entity.pdbx_description
1 polymer ?
#
loop_
_entity_poly.entity_id
_entity_poly.type
_entity_poly.pdbx_seq_one_letter_code
_entity_poly.pdbx_strand_id
1 'polypeptide(L)'
;MGIFSGKAKSSSSSISGNKSKVRIVVAGDCGTGKSSLIATAASEKFAQHVPPVLTPTRLFADFYPDRIPFTVNDTPSSSENQNALTHELETADAVVLTYSCDQPHTLDRLSTFWLPELRRLQVKVPVVVVGCKLDAVDDTTVRQEQLLSLVQEFEEIETCTECSARNLFQVSKVFYYANVAVLFPTSPLFDKKKQTLKPKFERALKRIFILCDHDRDNTLSDTEFNDLQIKCFNVPLPPSEVVDIKRVVQEKYPEGVNERGLTLRGFLILSELLLQKGSHELWTVLRKFGYDNDIKLRDDLLHVSFKRAPDQSVELTNEAVKFLKEIFCSFDHDSDGALQVAELDDLFSTAPESPWIEPPYKDAAESTATGGISLDGFLSKWSLMTLLEPNKSLANLIYIGYVGDPASAFDITKARRLNSTKKQSERKVLQSFVFGPNGAGKSALLNSFLRRPFPEVYTPTTNERFAANVVYQDGVSGMK
;
A
#
# COMPACT_ATOMS: atom_id res chain seq x y z
N MET A 1 -20.09 -2.65 18.10
CA MET A 1 -19.92 -2.72 16.63
C MET A 1 -18.66 -3.47 16.31
N GLY A 2 -18.73 -4.80 16.32
CA GLY A 2 -17.80 -5.62 15.58
C GLY A 2 -18.47 -5.91 14.24
N ILE A 3 -18.43 -4.94 13.34
CA ILE A 3 -18.71 -5.24 11.93
C ILE A 3 -17.64 -6.28 11.61
N PHE A 4 -17.99 -7.49 11.18
CA PHE A 4 -17.05 -8.61 11.02
C PHE A 4 -16.70 -9.44 12.28
N SER A 5 -17.45 -9.32 13.39
CA SER A 5 -17.32 -10.17 14.59
C SER A 5 -17.87 -11.60 14.40
N GLY A 6 -17.32 -12.34 13.44
CA GLY A 6 -17.41 -13.79 13.39
C GLY A 6 -16.10 -14.38 13.87
N LYS A 7 -16.12 -15.29 14.86
CA LYS A 7 -14.94 -16.13 15.14
C LYS A 7 -14.67 -16.99 13.89
N ALA A 8 -13.82 -16.50 13.00
CA ALA A 8 -13.40 -17.23 11.83
C ALA A 8 -12.67 -18.50 12.27
N LYS A 9 -13.14 -19.67 11.81
CA LYS A 9 -12.24 -20.82 11.66
C LYS A 9 -11.31 -20.47 10.50
N SER A 10 -10.02 -20.33 10.78
CA SER A 10 -9.00 -20.08 9.77
C SER A 10 -9.03 -21.20 8.72
N SER A 11 -9.63 -20.94 7.56
CA SER A 11 -9.35 -21.73 6.37
C SER A 11 -7.94 -21.38 5.91
N SER A 12 -7.15 -22.43 5.65
CA SER A 12 -5.72 -22.38 5.35
C SER A 12 -5.42 -21.87 3.94
N SER A 13 -5.80 -20.63 3.64
CA SER A 13 -5.22 -19.87 2.53
C SER A 13 -4.42 -18.71 3.13
N SER A 14 -3.18 -18.54 2.69
CA SER A 14 -2.22 -17.59 3.25
C SER A 14 -2.72 -16.15 3.18
N ILE A 15 -3.33 -15.69 4.28
CA ILE A 15 -3.72 -14.29 4.52
C ILE A 15 -2.48 -13.44 4.85
N SER A 16 -1.29 -14.01 5.03
CA SER A 16 -0.09 -13.25 5.33
C SER A 16 0.40 -12.42 4.13
N GLY A 17 0.43 -11.09 4.29
CA GLY A 17 1.13 -10.21 3.36
C GLY A 17 2.63 -10.47 3.44
N ASN A 18 3.20 -11.12 2.42
CA ASN A 18 4.63 -11.33 2.10
C ASN A 18 5.65 -11.78 3.19
N LYS A 19 5.38 -11.68 4.50
CA LYS A 19 6.35 -12.00 5.57
C LYS A 19 6.02 -13.35 6.22
N SER A 20 6.96 -14.29 6.08
CA SER A 20 6.88 -15.64 6.64
C SER A 20 7.38 -15.74 8.09
N LYS A 21 8.02 -14.69 8.61
CA LYS A 21 8.56 -14.57 9.96
C LYS A 21 8.50 -13.11 10.39
N VAL A 22 8.23 -12.86 11.67
CA VAL A 22 8.27 -11.51 12.26
C VAL A 22 9.36 -11.45 13.32
N ARG A 23 10.17 -10.39 13.32
CA ARG A 23 11.19 -10.14 14.34
C ARG A 23 10.83 -8.92 15.18
N ILE A 24 10.58 -9.15 16.45
CA ILE A 24 10.25 -8.11 17.42
C ILE A 24 11.50 -7.84 18.25
N VAL A 25 11.93 -6.58 18.32
CA VAL A 25 13.08 -6.17 19.13
C VAL A 25 12.58 -5.43 20.36
N VAL A 26 13.00 -5.86 21.55
CA VAL A 26 12.65 -5.21 22.81
C VAL A 26 13.79 -4.27 23.21
N ALA A 27 13.50 -2.97 23.24
CA ALA A 27 14.46 -1.91 23.53
C ALA A 27 13.99 -1.05 24.73
N GLY A 28 14.90 -0.28 25.30
CA GLY A 28 14.64 0.56 26.47
C GLY A 28 15.77 0.54 27.49
N ASP A 29 15.64 1.40 28.48
CA ASP A 29 16.68 1.67 29.48
C ASP A 29 17.06 0.45 30.33
N CYS A 30 18.22 0.53 30.98
CA CYS A 30 18.62 -0.50 31.94
C CYS A 30 17.58 -0.60 33.06
N GLY A 31 17.18 -1.82 33.41
CA GLY A 31 16.26 -2.05 34.52
C GLY A 31 14.78 -1.78 34.24
N THR A 32 14.38 -1.49 32.99
CA THR A 32 12.95 -1.34 32.62
C THR A 32 12.18 -2.65 32.64
N GLY A 33 12.84 -3.81 32.60
CA GLY A 33 12.18 -5.13 32.68
C GLY A 33 12.08 -5.89 31.35
N LYS A 34 12.87 -5.52 30.33
CA LYS A 34 12.93 -6.19 29.01
C LYS A 34 13.06 -7.72 29.09
N SER A 35 14.12 -8.21 29.73
CA SER A 35 14.40 -9.65 29.82
C SER A 35 13.31 -10.38 30.62
N SER A 36 12.82 -9.78 31.71
CA SER A 36 11.71 -10.34 32.49
C SER A 36 10.42 -10.45 31.69
N LEU A 37 10.10 -9.43 30.88
CA LEU A 37 8.92 -9.43 30.02
C LEU A 37 8.98 -10.59 29.00
N ILE A 38 10.13 -10.78 28.35
CA ILE A 38 10.33 -11.84 27.35
C ILE A 38 10.31 -13.23 28.00
N ALA A 39 11.05 -13.42 29.10
CA ALA A 39 11.10 -14.70 29.81
C ALA A 39 9.72 -15.14 30.32
N THR A 40 8.94 -14.19 30.84
CA THR A 40 7.57 -14.45 31.29
C THR A 40 6.63 -14.76 30.14
N ALA A 41 6.76 -14.08 29.00
CA ALA A 41 5.97 -14.41 27.81
C ALA A 41 6.28 -15.80 27.25
N ALA A 42 7.54 -16.25 27.35
CA ALA A 42 7.97 -17.55 26.85
C ALA A 42 7.61 -18.73 27.77
N SER A 43 7.65 -18.52 29.08
CA SER A 43 7.46 -19.59 30.08
C SER A 43 6.09 -19.59 30.75
N GLU A 44 5.27 -18.56 30.50
CA GLU A 44 4.01 -18.27 31.18
C GLU A 44 4.14 -18.20 32.72
N LYS A 45 5.36 -17.97 33.22
CA LYS A 45 5.69 -17.90 34.64
C LYS A 45 6.67 -16.76 34.89
N PHE A 46 6.57 -16.14 36.06
CA PHE A 46 7.54 -15.14 36.47
C PHE A 46 8.79 -15.80 37.06
N ALA A 47 9.96 -15.43 36.53
CA ALA A 47 11.25 -15.87 37.05
C ALA A 47 11.90 -14.74 37.86
N GLN A 48 12.30 -15.03 39.10
CA GLN A 48 12.97 -14.06 39.97
C GLN A 48 14.38 -13.70 39.48
N HIS A 49 15.04 -14.63 38.78
CA HIS A 49 16.38 -14.45 38.24
C HIS A 49 16.34 -14.68 36.73
N VAL A 50 16.64 -13.64 35.97
CA VAL A 50 16.69 -13.67 34.51
C VAL A 50 18.05 -13.12 34.07
N PRO A 51 18.71 -13.72 33.05
CA PRO A 51 19.93 -13.15 32.48
C PRO A 51 19.73 -11.68 32.04
N PRO A 52 20.79 -10.83 32.08
CA PRO A 52 20.68 -9.42 31.68
C PRO A 52 20.24 -9.18 30.22
N VAL A 53 20.53 -10.14 29.34
CA VAL A 53 20.08 -10.18 27.94
C VAL A 53 19.77 -11.63 27.59
N LEU A 54 18.59 -11.88 27.02
CA LEU A 54 18.19 -13.21 26.56
C LEU A 54 18.65 -13.48 25.12
N THR A 55 18.89 -14.75 24.81
CA THR A 55 19.06 -15.19 23.42
C THR A 55 17.73 -15.03 22.65
N PRO A 56 17.77 -14.85 21.31
CA PRO A 56 16.56 -14.74 20.50
C PRO A 56 15.54 -15.83 20.83
N THR A 57 14.39 -15.40 21.35
CA THR A 57 13.38 -16.29 21.92
C THR A 57 12.21 -16.42 20.95
N ARG A 58 11.85 -17.66 20.59
CA ARG A 58 10.67 -17.91 19.76
C ARG A 58 9.46 -18.06 20.67
N LEU A 59 8.45 -17.22 20.47
CA LEU A 59 7.16 -17.36 21.16
C LEU A 59 6.22 -18.18 20.26
N PHE A 60 5.51 -19.15 20.85
CA PHE A 60 4.67 -20.07 20.09
C PHE A 60 3.35 -19.44 19.66
N ALA A 61 2.89 -19.83 18.48
CA ALA A 61 1.93 -19.13 17.65
C ALA A 61 0.45 -19.37 18.01
N ASP A 62 0.16 -20.03 19.13
CA ASP A 62 -1.19 -20.51 19.46
C ASP A 62 -2.18 -19.38 19.83
N PHE A 63 -1.68 -18.17 20.09
CA PHE A 63 -2.46 -16.99 20.47
C PHE A 63 -2.53 -15.88 19.40
N TYR A 64 -1.95 -16.08 18.20
CA TYR A 64 -1.70 -14.98 17.26
C TYR A 64 -2.40 -15.16 15.90
N PRO A 65 -2.80 -14.06 15.23
CA PRO A 65 -3.38 -14.13 13.88
C PRO A 65 -2.42 -14.88 12.93
N ASP A 66 -2.98 -15.75 12.09
CA ASP A 66 -2.28 -16.50 11.03
C ASP A 66 -1.16 -17.48 11.46
N ARG A 67 -0.96 -17.71 12.77
CA ARG A 67 0.08 -18.61 13.32
C ARG A 67 1.50 -18.34 12.79
N ILE A 68 1.81 -17.10 12.45
CA ILE A 68 3.13 -16.74 11.91
C ILE A 68 4.14 -16.80 13.06
N PRO A 69 5.23 -17.58 12.95
CA PRO A 69 6.25 -17.62 13.99
C PRO A 69 6.94 -16.26 14.08
N PHE A 70 7.08 -15.76 15.30
CA PHE A 70 7.84 -14.55 15.56
C PHE A 70 8.95 -14.79 16.58
N THR A 71 10.06 -14.07 16.38
CA THR A 71 11.23 -14.14 17.24
C THR A 71 11.34 -12.82 17.98
N VAL A 72 11.54 -12.90 19.29
CA VAL A 72 11.72 -11.75 20.17
C VAL A 72 13.19 -11.66 20.54
N ASN A 73 13.80 -10.53 20.22
CA ASN A 73 15.20 -10.24 20.49
C ASN A 73 15.28 -9.24 21.64
N ASP A 74 15.94 -9.67 22.72
CA ASP A 74 16.27 -8.81 23.85
C ASP A 74 17.51 -7.97 23.51
N THR A 75 17.57 -6.73 23.98
CA THR A 75 18.70 -5.83 23.69
C THR A 75 19.46 -5.44 24.95
N PRO A 76 20.81 -5.38 24.89
CA PRO A 76 21.61 -4.86 25.98
C PRO A 76 21.37 -3.36 26.19
N SER A 77 21.42 -2.92 27.45
CA SER A 77 21.38 -1.50 27.80
C SER A 77 22.77 -0.88 28.04
N SER A 78 23.84 -1.64 27.85
CA SER A 78 25.23 -1.19 28.05
C SER A 78 25.76 -0.40 26.86
N SER A 79 26.45 0.72 27.11
CA SER A 79 27.07 1.57 26.08
C SER A 79 28.08 0.84 25.19
N GLU A 80 28.76 -0.18 25.72
CA GLU A 80 29.75 -0.98 24.98
C GLU A 80 29.14 -1.82 23.83
N ASN A 81 27.82 -2.07 23.87
CA ASN A 81 27.11 -2.88 22.88
C ASN A 81 26.26 -2.03 21.91
N GLN A 82 26.58 -0.73 21.76
CA GLN A 82 25.78 0.18 20.93
C GLN A 82 25.69 -0.25 19.46
N ASN A 83 26.78 -0.78 18.89
CA ASN A 83 26.77 -1.29 17.52
C ASN A 83 25.82 -2.49 17.34
N ALA A 84 25.77 -3.38 18.34
CA ALA A 84 24.87 -4.53 18.32
C ALA A 84 23.41 -4.08 18.45
N LEU A 85 23.13 -3.13 19.34
CA LEU A 85 21.79 -2.52 19.49
C LEU A 85 21.33 -1.89 18.17
N THR A 86 22.17 -1.10 17.51
CA THR A 86 21.85 -0.48 16.22
C THR A 86 21.49 -1.53 15.17
N HIS A 87 22.32 -2.57 15.03
CA HIS A 87 22.05 -3.66 14.09
C HIS A 87 20.71 -4.36 14.40
N GLU A 88 20.42 -4.66 15.67
CA GLU A 88 19.15 -5.26 16.07
C GLU A 88 17.95 -4.37 15.67
N LEU A 89 18.01 -3.07 15.95
CA LEU A 89 16.94 -2.12 15.63
C LEU A 89 16.73 -1.93 14.12
N GLU A 90 17.80 -1.82 13.33
CA GLU A 90 17.73 -1.68 11.87
C GLU A 90 17.09 -2.88 11.17
N THR A 91 17.20 -4.05 11.80
CA THR A 91 16.72 -5.32 11.25
C THR A 91 15.46 -5.83 11.96
N ALA A 92 14.81 -4.98 12.77
CA ALA A 92 13.54 -5.24 13.42
C ALA A 92 12.37 -5.17 12.42
N ASP A 93 11.31 -5.92 12.67
CA ASP A 93 10.00 -5.74 12.02
C ASP A 93 9.03 -4.93 12.89
N ALA A 94 9.23 -4.94 14.21
CA ALA A 94 8.57 -4.07 15.18
C ALA A 94 9.50 -3.84 16.38
N VAL A 95 9.33 -2.70 17.04
CA VAL A 95 10.06 -2.36 18.28
C VAL A 95 9.09 -2.33 19.45
N VAL A 96 9.37 -3.10 20.49
CA VAL A 96 8.73 -2.97 21.80
C VAL A 96 9.62 -2.07 22.65
N LEU A 97 9.20 -0.82 22.85
CA LEU A 97 9.98 0.17 23.56
C LEU A 97 9.50 0.26 25.01
N THR A 98 10.36 -0.14 25.93
CA THR A 98 10.01 -0.30 27.35
C THR A 98 10.41 0.89 28.20
N TYR A 99 9.55 1.25 29.15
CA TYR A 99 9.87 2.11 30.28
C TYR A 99 9.40 1.43 31.58
N SER A 100 9.89 1.89 32.72
CA SER A 100 9.55 1.33 34.03
C SER A 100 8.53 2.22 34.73
N CYS A 101 7.39 1.68 35.13
CA CYS A 101 6.33 2.44 35.80
C CYS A 101 6.80 3.06 37.12
N ASP A 102 7.69 2.38 37.85
CA ASP A 102 8.32 2.81 39.11
C ASP A 102 9.45 3.84 38.91
N GLN A 103 9.86 4.14 37.67
CA GLN A 103 10.93 5.08 37.37
C GLN A 103 10.51 6.09 36.29
N PRO A 104 9.88 7.21 36.66
CA PRO A 104 9.33 8.19 35.71
C PRO A 104 10.36 8.72 34.69
N HIS A 105 11.63 8.88 35.08
CA HIS A 105 12.69 9.34 34.16
C HIS A 105 12.87 8.43 32.93
N THR A 106 12.54 7.14 33.03
CA THR A 106 12.64 6.21 31.90
C THR A 106 11.55 6.46 30.85
N LEU A 107 10.41 7.03 31.25
CA LEU A 107 9.35 7.49 30.36
C LEU A 107 9.78 8.77 29.61
N ASP A 108 10.39 9.73 30.32
CA ASP A 108 10.93 10.95 29.71
C ASP A 108 12.04 10.65 28.67
N ARG A 109 12.79 9.57 28.89
CA ARG A 109 13.81 9.10 27.94
C ARG A 109 13.26 8.52 26.64
N LEU A 110 11.97 8.23 26.56
CA LEU A 110 11.35 7.79 25.32
C LEU A 110 11.36 8.91 24.27
N SER A 111 10.89 10.11 24.61
CA SER A 111 10.89 11.27 23.69
C SER A 111 12.25 11.94 23.56
N THR A 112 13.07 11.95 24.61
CA THR A 112 14.36 12.68 24.58
C THR A 112 15.51 11.89 23.97
N PHE A 113 15.44 10.55 23.94
CA PHE A 113 16.51 9.70 23.43
C PHE A 113 16.01 8.64 22.45
N TRP A 114 15.14 7.72 22.89
CA TRP A 114 14.84 6.50 22.11
C TRP A 114 14.12 6.76 20.79
N LEU A 115 13.04 7.55 20.80
CA LEU A 115 12.28 7.85 19.58
C LEU A 115 13.10 8.71 18.58
N PRO A 116 13.83 9.77 19.01
CA PRO A 116 14.78 10.45 18.14
C PRO A 116 15.87 9.54 17.57
N GLU A 117 16.39 8.60 18.37
CA GLU A 117 17.41 7.66 17.94
C GLU A 117 16.89 6.68 16.87
N LEU A 118 15.67 6.16 17.03
CA LEU A 118 15.01 5.33 16.00
C LEU A 118 14.86 6.10 14.67
N ARG A 119 14.48 7.38 14.74
CA ARG A 119 14.41 8.26 13.55
C ARG A 119 15.80 8.48 12.94
N ARG A 120 16.83 8.72 13.76
CA ARG A 120 18.22 8.89 13.31
C ARG A 120 18.73 7.65 12.56
N LEU A 121 18.38 6.46 13.06
CA LEU A 121 18.70 5.16 12.46
C LEU A 121 17.80 4.81 11.27
N GLN A 122 16.84 5.67 10.89
CA GLN A 122 15.88 5.40 9.81
C GLN A 122 15.05 4.13 10.02
N VAL A 123 14.79 3.77 11.29
CA VAL A 123 13.95 2.63 11.66
C VAL A 123 12.48 3.02 11.47
N LYS A 124 11.88 2.57 10.36
CA LYS A 124 10.49 2.92 9.95
C LYS A 124 9.47 1.83 10.30
N VAL A 125 9.74 1.07 11.36
CA VAL A 125 8.86 -0.03 11.80
C VAL A 125 7.95 0.40 12.95
N PRO A 126 6.79 -0.24 13.14
CA PRO A 126 5.87 0.13 14.20
C PRO A 126 6.51 -0.03 15.60
N VAL A 127 6.20 0.93 16.47
CA VAL A 127 6.65 0.97 17.86
C VAL A 127 5.47 0.72 18.80
N VAL A 128 5.63 -0.23 19.71
CA VAL A 128 4.70 -0.46 20.83
C VAL A 128 5.38 -0.01 22.11
N VAL A 129 4.86 1.05 22.74
CA VAL A 129 5.40 1.56 24.00
C VAL A 129 4.81 0.76 25.16
N VAL A 130 5.68 0.28 26.05
CA VAL A 130 5.31 -0.62 27.14
C VAL A 130 5.80 -0.12 28.49
N GLY A 131 4.86 0.17 29.38
CA GLY A 131 5.12 0.40 30.80
C GLY A 131 5.24 -0.92 31.53
N CYS A 132 6.42 -1.25 32.04
CA CYS A 132 6.67 -2.46 32.81
C CYS A 132 6.60 -2.19 34.31
N LYS A 133 6.44 -3.26 35.11
CA LYS A 133 6.34 -3.21 36.58
C LYS A 133 5.14 -2.40 37.10
N LEU A 134 3.99 -2.54 36.43
CA LEU A 134 2.76 -1.91 36.90
C LEU A 134 2.39 -2.29 38.35
N ASP A 135 2.83 -3.46 38.82
CA ASP A 135 2.65 -3.94 40.19
C ASP A 135 3.36 -3.13 41.27
N ALA A 136 4.29 -2.24 40.89
CA ALA A 136 5.05 -1.42 41.82
C ALA A 136 4.46 -0.01 42.04
N VAL A 137 3.32 0.31 41.40
CA VAL A 137 2.76 1.67 41.40
C VAL A 137 1.25 1.66 41.57
N ASP A 138 0.73 2.51 42.45
CA ASP A 138 -0.71 2.62 42.74
C ASP A 138 -1.44 3.71 41.91
N ASP A 139 -0.75 4.78 41.47
CA ASP A 139 -1.34 5.88 40.68
C ASP A 139 -0.86 5.88 39.22
N THR A 140 -1.80 5.85 38.28
CA THR A 140 -1.57 5.76 36.82
C THR A 140 -1.92 7.04 36.07
N THR A 141 -2.52 8.03 36.75
CA THR A 141 -3.23 9.14 36.08
C THR A 141 -2.30 10.05 35.29
N VAL A 142 -1.19 10.50 35.92
CA VAL A 142 -0.21 11.41 35.30
C VAL A 142 0.50 10.77 34.09
N ARG A 143 0.71 9.46 34.11
CA ARG A 143 1.38 8.73 33.02
C ARG A 143 0.54 8.66 31.76
N GLN A 144 -0.78 8.58 31.88
CA GLN A 144 -1.68 8.48 30.72
C GLN A 144 -1.63 9.76 29.86
N GLU A 145 -1.61 10.94 30.48
CA GLU A 145 -1.50 12.22 29.76
C GLU A 145 -0.18 12.35 29.00
N GLN A 146 0.93 11.92 29.61
CA GLN A 146 2.24 11.90 28.96
C GLN A 146 2.27 10.92 27.77
N LEU A 147 1.72 9.70 27.93
CA LEU A 147 1.64 8.71 26.84
C LEU A 147 0.77 9.21 25.68
N LEU A 148 -0.35 9.87 25.96
CA LEU A 148 -1.20 10.47 24.93
C LEU A 148 -0.44 11.54 24.13
N SER A 149 0.35 12.37 24.82
CA SER A 149 1.19 13.39 24.18
C SER A 149 2.25 12.75 23.28
N LEU A 150 2.89 11.67 23.74
CA LEU A 150 3.87 10.92 22.94
C LEU A 150 3.26 10.33 21.66
N VAL A 151 2.08 9.73 21.74
CA VAL A 151 1.40 9.14 20.56
C VAL A 151 1.03 10.22 19.54
N GLN A 152 0.71 11.43 19.98
CA GLN A 152 0.43 12.55 19.07
C GLN A 152 1.70 13.11 18.40
N GLU A 153 2.83 13.11 19.11
CA GLU A 153 4.10 13.62 18.61
C GLU A 153 4.82 12.62 17.66
N PHE A 154 4.70 11.32 17.94
CA PHE A 154 5.43 10.26 17.24
C PHE A 154 4.48 9.31 16.52
N GLU A 155 4.37 9.49 15.20
CA GLU A 155 3.49 8.69 14.32
C GLU A 155 3.87 7.20 14.29
N GLU A 156 5.13 6.88 14.57
CA GLU A 156 5.66 5.52 14.61
C GLU A 156 5.10 4.71 15.80
N ILE A 157 4.58 5.39 16.83
CA ILE A 157 3.91 4.74 17.96
C ILE A 157 2.53 4.26 17.52
N GLU A 158 2.34 2.95 17.53
CA GLU A 158 1.05 2.33 17.21
C GLU A 158 0.15 2.24 18.43
N THR A 159 0.71 1.85 19.57
CA THR A 159 -0.06 1.76 20.82
C THR A 159 0.85 1.86 22.04
N CYS A 160 0.25 2.27 23.15
CA CYS A 160 0.86 2.28 24.47
C CYS A 160 0.11 1.30 25.36
N THR A 161 0.83 0.47 26.10
CA THR A 161 0.22 -0.49 27.04
C THR A 161 1.06 -0.62 28.31
N GLU A 162 0.44 -0.98 29.42
CA GLU A 162 1.11 -1.23 30.68
C GLU A 162 0.95 -2.69 31.08
N CYS A 163 2.01 -3.29 31.63
CA CYS A 163 2.07 -4.70 31.97
C CYS A 163 2.80 -4.94 33.29
N SER A 164 2.52 -6.09 33.89
CA SER A 164 3.29 -6.62 35.02
C SER A 164 3.69 -8.06 34.72
N ALA A 165 4.99 -8.27 34.49
CA ALA A 165 5.55 -9.61 34.34
C ALA A 165 5.36 -10.43 35.63
N ARG A 166 5.45 -9.79 36.80
CA ARG A 166 5.26 -10.44 38.11
C ARG A 166 3.86 -11.03 38.28
N ASN A 167 2.84 -10.27 37.89
CA ASN A 167 1.44 -10.66 38.02
C ASN A 167 0.86 -11.32 36.75
N LEU A 168 1.70 -11.61 35.74
CA LEU A 168 1.28 -12.08 34.42
C LEU A 168 0.23 -11.18 33.74
N PHE A 169 0.21 -9.90 34.09
CA PHE A 169 -0.80 -8.96 33.61
C PHE A 169 -0.37 -8.34 32.27
N GLN A 170 -1.19 -8.56 31.24
CA GLN A 170 -1.04 -8.02 29.88
C GLN A 170 0.26 -8.36 29.13
N VAL A 171 1.08 -9.28 29.64
CA VAL A 171 2.34 -9.72 29.01
C VAL A 171 2.10 -10.23 27.58
N SER A 172 1.15 -11.15 27.39
CA SER A 172 0.84 -11.68 26.06
C SER A 172 0.24 -10.62 25.12
N LYS A 173 -0.48 -9.63 25.68
CA LYS A 173 -1.07 -8.55 24.88
C LYS A 173 0.00 -7.65 24.25
N VAL A 174 1.13 -7.42 24.93
CA VAL A 174 2.25 -6.64 24.38
C VAL A 174 2.72 -7.22 23.05
N PHE A 175 3.04 -8.51 23.04
CA PHE A 175 3.53 -9.19 21.85
C PHE A 175 2.43 -9.39 20.81
N TYR A 176 1.17 -9.51 21.24
CA TYR A 176 0.02 -9.51 20.33
C TYR A 176 -0.09 -8.19 19.57
N TYR A 177 -0.04 -7.04 20.26
CA TYR A 177 -0.10 -5.74 19.61
C TYR A 177 1.08 -5.49 18.67
N ALA A 178 2.29 -5.88 19.08
CA ALA A 178 3.47 -5.78 18.22
C ALA A 178 3.31 -6.63 16.95
N ASN A 179 2.80 -7.86 17.08
CA ASN A 179 2.54 -8.72 15.93
C ASN A 179 1.45 -8.15 15.00
N VAL A 180 0.33 -7.70 15.56
CA VAL A 180 -0.78 -7.05 14.82
C VAL A 180 -0.28 -5.82 14.08
N ALA A 181 0.55 -4.98 14.69
CA ALA A 181 1.08 -3.78 14.05
C ALA A 181 1.94 -4.08 12.81
N VAL A 182 2.68 -5.20 12.81
CA VAL A 182 3.46 -5.65 11.63
C VAL A 182 2.55 -6.23 10.56
N LEU A 183 1.59 -7.06 10.96
CA LEU A 183 0.73 -7.77 10.02
C LEU A 183 -0.34 -6.86 9.44
N PHE A 184 -0.77 -5.84 10.16
CA PHE A 184 -1.90 -4.97 9.82
C PHE A 184 -1.51 -3.51 10.02
N PRO A 185 -0.53 -2.98 9.24
CA PRO A 185 -0.01 -1.64 9.45
C PRO A 185 -1.10 -0.59 9.21
N THR A 186 -1.26 0.36 10.12
CA THR A 186 -2.29 1.41 9.97
C THR A 186 -1.76 2.60 9.15
N SER A 187 -0.44 2.81 9.17
CA SER A 187 0.24 3.88 8.42
C SER A 187 -0.15 4.00 6.94
N PRO A 188 -0.21 2.94 6.11
CA PRO A 188 -0.62 3.11 4.71
C PRO A 188 -2.12 3.42 4.53
N LEU A 189 -2.96 3.10 5.52
CA LEU A 189 -4.42 3.25 5.43
C LEU A 189 -4.93 4.61 5.92
N PHE A 190 -4.35 5.13 7.01
CA PHE A 190 -4.89 6.26 7.75
C PHE A 190 -3.83 7.32 8.06
N ASP A 191 -4.19 8.59 7.89
CA ASP A 191 -3.41 9.72 8.37
C ASP A 191 -3.86 10.08 9.80
N LYS A 192 -3.09 9.66 10.80
CA LYS A 192 -3.39 9.92 12.22
C LYS A 192 -3.46 11.42 12.56
N LYS A 193 -2.73 12.29 11.85
CA LYS A 193 -2.72 13.73 12.11
C LYS A 193 -3.96 14.41 11.53
N LYS A 194 -4.32 14.05 10.29
CA LYS A 194 -5.50 14.62 9.62
C LYS A 194 -6.80 13.94 10.03
N GLN A 195 -6.72 12.76 10.66
CA GLN A 195 -7.87 11.90 10.97
C GLN A 195 -8.67 11.53 9.71
N THR A 196 -7.99 11.29 8.60
CA THR A 196 -8.59 10.95 7.31
C THR A 196 -7.95 9.70 6.70
N LEU A 197 -8.68 9.02 5.82
CA LEU A 197 -8.12 7.95 4.99
C LEU A 197 -7.01 8.50 4.08
N LYS A 198 -6.00 7.68 3.77
CA LYS A 198 -4.98 8.06 2.77
C LYS A 198 -5.51 7.84 1.35
N PRO A 199 -5.13 8.68 0.37
CA PRO A 199 -5.65 8.60 -1.00
C PRO A 199 -5.52 7.22 -1.64
N LYS A 200 -4.37 6.54 -1.47
CA LYS A 200 -4.14 5.20 -2.03
C LYS A 200 -5.15 4.18 -1.50
N PHE A 201 -5.49 4.27 -0.21
CA PHE A 201 -6.48 3.40 0.43
C PHE A 201 -7.90 3.72 -0.03
N GLU A 202 -8.27 4.99 -0.14
CA GLU A 202 -9.58 5.39 -0.68
C GLU A 202 -9.80 4.86 -2.10
N ARG A 203 -8.78 4.93 -2.96
CA ARG A 203 -8.82 4.37 -4.33
C ARG A 203 -8.99 2.85 -4.33
N ALA A 204 -8.28 2.16 -3.43
CA ALA A 204 -8.44 0.71 -3.28
C ALA A 204 -9.85 0.33 -2.83
N LEU A 205 -10.42 1.06 -1.86
CA LEU A 205 -11.81 0.88 -1.41
C LEU A 205 -12.81 1.21 -2.52
N LYS A 206 -12.60 2.28 -3.30
CA LYS A 206 -13.42 2.60 -4.49
C LYS A 206 -13.44 1.44 -5.47
N ARG A 207 -12.28 0.85 -5.77
CA ARG A 207 -12.21 -0.34 -6.63
C ARG A 207 -12.97 -1.53 -6.04
N ILE A 208 -12.79 -1.79 -4.74
CA ILE A 208 -13.49 -2.91 -4.06
C ILE A 208 -15.00 -2.70 -4.11
N PHE A 209 -15.47 -1.49 -3.84
CA PHE A 209 -16.87 -1.11 -3.95
C PHE A 209 -17.42 -1.39 -5.35
N ILE A 210 -16.76 -0.91 -6.40
CA ILE A 210 -17.17 -1.13 -7.81
C ILE A 210 -17.20 -2.62 -8.18
N LEU A 211 -16.30 -3.43 -7.61
CA LEU A 211 -16.29 -4.88 -7.84
C LEU A 211 -17.40 -5.63 -7.09
N CYS A 212 -17.96 -5.03 -6.04
CA CYS A 212 -19.05 -5.58 -5.25
C CYS A 212 -20.43 -5.08 -5.70
N ASP A 213 -20.49 -3.92 -6.33
CA ASP A 213 -21.68 -3.36 -6.98
C ASP A 213 -21.97 -4.15 -8.28
N HIS A 214 -22.76 -5.21 -8.15
CA HIS A 214 -23.00 -6.17 -9.21
C HIS A 214 -24.03 -5.67 -10.22
N ASP A 215 -25.01 -4.88 -9.77
CA ASP A 215 -26.01 -4.27 -10.65
C ASP A 215 -25.60 -2.88 -11.20
N ARG A 216 -24.46 -2.35 -10.73
CA ARG A 216 -23.81 -1.10 -11.18
C ARG A 216 -24.68 0.12 -10.93
N ASP A 217 -25.43 0.12 -9.84
CA ASP A 217 -26.33 1.21 -9.48
C ASP A 217 -25.67 2.28 -8.59
N ASN A 218 -24.37 2.14 -8.31
CA ASN A 218 -23.53 2.98 -7.45
C ASN A 218 -23.88 2.88 -5.96
N THR A 219 -24.56 1.81 -5.56
CA THR A 219 -24.86 1.50 -4.16
C THR A 219 -24.53 0.04 -3.85
N LEU A 220 -24.28 -0.28 -2.58
CA LEU A 220 -24.27 -1.67 -2.12
C LEU A 220 -25.58 -1.95 -1.40
N SER A 221 -26.40 -2.77 -2.05
CA SER A 221 -27.61 -3.33 -1.45
C SER A 221 -27.28 -4.20 -0.22
N ASP A 222 -28.28 -4.55 0.58
CA ASP A 222 -28.08 -5.46 1.74
C ASP A 222 -27.49 -6.80 1.32
N THR A 223 -27.89 -7.28 0.13
CA THR A 223 -27.41 -8.53 -0.45
C THR A 223 -25.94 -8.42 -0.80
N GLU A 224 -25.53 -7.41 -1.58
CA GLU A 224 -24.14 -7.23 -2.01
C GLU A 224 -23.21 -6.93 -0.84
N PHE A 225 -23.68 -6.15 0.13
CA PHE A 225 -22.93 -5.88 1.35
C PHE A 225 -22.72 -7.15 2.19
N ASN A 226 -23.74 -8.00 2.29
CA ASN A 226 -23.62 -9.30 2.94
C ASN A 226 -22.73 -10.28 2.14
N ASP A 227 -22.74 -10.22 0.81
CA ASP A 227 -21.86 -11.04 -0.04
C ASP A 227 -20.39 -10.63 0.13
N LEU A 228 -20.10 -9.33 0.22
CA LEU A 228 -18.77 -8.82 0.57
C LEU A 228 -18.30 -9.37 1.93
N GLN A 229 -19.17 -9.32 2.93
CA GLN A 229 -18.94 -9.86 4.26
C GLN A 229 -18.64 -11.37 4.22
N ILE A 230 -19.47 -12.16 3.55
CA ILE A 230 -19.27 -13.61 3.42
C ILE A 230 -17.94 -13.90 2.70
N LYS A 231 -17.66 -13.17 1.61
CA LYS A 231 -16.43 -13.34 0.83
C LYS A 231 -15.18 -13.11 1.69
N CYS A 232 -15.20 -12.11 2.56
CA CYS A 232 -14.03 -11.72 3.36
C CYS A 232 -13.90 -12.53 4.66
N PHE A 233 -15.00 -12.86 5.34
CA PHE A 233 -14.97 -13.40 6.71
C PHE A 233 -15.64 -14.77 6.85
N ASN A 234 -16.26 -15.30 5.79
CA ASN A 234 -17.01 -16.56 5.77
C ASN A 234 -18.15 -16.63 6.80
N VAL A 235 -18.68 -15.47 7.21
CA VAL A 235 -19.77 -15.36 8.20
C VAL A 235 -20.74 -14.30 7.71
N PRO A 236 -22.04 -14.60 7.53
CA PRO A 236 -23.03 -13.61 7.12
C PRO A 236 -23.31 -12.58 8.23
N LEU A 237 -23.69 -11.38 7.84
CA LEU A 237 -24.14 -10.33 8.77
C LEU A 237 -25.61 -10.57 9.15
N PRO A 238 -25.96 -10.57 10.44
CA PRO A 238 -27.36 -10.52 10.86
C PRO A 238 -28.04 -9.25 10.33
N PRO A 239 -29.31 -9.32 9.86
CA PRO A 239 -30.01 -8.14 9.33
C PRO A 239 -30.07 -6.96 10.31
N SER A 240 -30.17 -7.24 11.61
CA SER A 240 -30.12 -6.21 12.67
C SER A 240 -28.80 -5.44 12.68
N GLU A 241 -27.67 -6.13 12.44
CA GLU A 241 -26.36 -5.48 12.40
C GLU A 241 -26.22 -4.59 11.16
N VAL A 242 -26.76 -5.01 10.01
CA VAL A 242 -26.77 -4.20 8.78
C VAL A 242 -27.52 -2.89 9.00
N VAL A 243 -28.69 -2.94 9.66
CA VAL A 243 -29.46 -1.74 10.02
C VAL A 243 -28.67 -0.84 10.97
N ASP A 244 -28.01 -1.40 11.99
CA ASP A 244 -27.19 -0.64 12.93
C ASP A 244 -26.00 0.04 12.25
N ILE A 245 -25.36 -0.64 11.29
CA ILE A 245 -24.25 -0.10 10.50
C ILE A 245 -24.73 1.09 9.66
N LYS A 246 -25.82 0.90 8.91
CA LYS A 246 -26.41 1.96 8.09
C LYS A 246 -26.80 3.17 8.94
N ARG A 247 -27.40 2.95 10.11
CA ARG A 247 -27.74 4.03 11.05
C ARG A 247 -26.52 4.84 11.46
N VAL A 248 -25.43 4.19 11.87
CA VAL A 248 -24.21 4.92 12.28
C VAL A 248 -23.55 5.68 11.14
N VAL A 249 -23.57 5.12 9.92
CA VAL A 249 -23.09 5.85 8.74
C VAL A 249 -23.96 7.08 8.49
N GLN A 250 -25.29 6.92 8.56
CA GLN A 250 -26.25 8.00 8.33
C GLN A 250 -26.19 9.10 9.41
N GLU A 251 -25.91 8.74 10.66
CA GLU A 251 -25.68 9.68 11.76
C GLU A 251 -24.44 10.56 11.51
N LYS A 252 -23.36 9.99 10.97
CA LYS A 252 -22.14 10.74 10.64
C LYS A 252 -22.25 11.49 9.31
N TYR A 253 -22.96 10.92 8.33
CA TYR A 253 -23.13 11.49 7.01
C TYR A 253 -24.45 11.01 6.39
N PRO A 254 -25.51 11.86 6.37
CA PRO A 254 -26.85 11.46 5.96
C PRO A 254 -26.95 10.87 4.55
N GLU A 255 -26.16 11.36 3.59
CA GLU A 255 -26.13 10.86 2.20
C GLU A 255 -25.26 9.59 2.03
N GLY A 256 -24.72 9.06 3.13
CA GLY A 256 -23.94 7.82 3.11
C GLY A 256 -24.79 6.58 2.86
N VAL A 257 -26.10 6.68 3.09
CA VAL A 257 -27.08 5.62 2.86
C VAL A 257 -28.27 6.23 2.13
N ASN A 258 -28.74 5.57 1.07
CA ASN A 258 -29.96 5.95 0.37
C ASN A 258 -30.99 4.80 0.43
N GLU A 259 -32.10 4.95 -0.30
CA GLU A 259 -33.18 3.95 -0.32
C GLU A 259 -32.74 2.57 -0.83
N ARG A 260 -31.69 2.52 -1.66
CA ARG A 260 -31.20 1.29 -2.28
C ARG A 260 -30.12 0.60 -1.45
N GLY A 261 -29.27 1.38 -0.77
CA GLY A 261 -28.16 0.80 -0.04
C GLY A 261 -27.13 1.79 0.48
N LEU A 262 -25.95 1.25 0.75
CA LEU A 262 -24.78 2.02 1.20
C LEU A 262 -24.10 2.65 -0.02
N THR A 263 -23.91 3.96 -0.04
CA THR A 263 -23.22 4.65 -1.13
C THR A 263 -21.70 4.48 -1.01
N LEU A 264 -20.94 4.75 -2.08
CA LEU A 264 -19.47 4.76 -2.01
C LEU A 264 -18.96 5.65 -0.87
N ARG A 265 -19.56 6.84 -0.70
CA ARG A 265 -19.18 7.75 0.37
C ARG A 265 -19.49 7.15 1.75
N GLY A 266 -20.64 6.50 1.90
CA GLY A 266 -20.97 5.75 3.12
C GLY A 266 -19.97 4.63 3.43
N PHE A 267 -19.53 3.88 2.41
CA PHE A 267 -18.54 2.82 2.55
C PHE A 267 -17.16 3.33 2.99
N LEU A 268 -16.73 4.48 2.48
CA LEU A 268 -15.49 5.14 2.92
C LEU A 268 -15.59 5.60 4.39
N ILE A 269 -16.71 6.20 4.78
CA ILE A 269 -16.94 6.67 6.16
C ILE A 269 -16.99 5.49 7.13
N LEU A 270 -17.63 4.39 6.73
CA LEU A 270 -17.65 3.16 7.50
C LEU A 270 -16.22 2.65 7.73
N SER A 271 -15.39 2.66 6.70
CA SER A 271 -13.99 2.25 6.78
C SER A 271 -13.18 3.16 7.72
N GLU A 272 -13.41 4.47 7.66
CA GLU A 272 -12.80 5.45 8.57
C GLU A 272 -13.18 5.15 10.04
N LEU A 273 -14.46 4.89 10.31
CA LEU A 273 -14.96 4.55 11.64
C LEU A 273 -14.37 3.24 12.19
N LEU A 274 -14.11 2.26 11.32
CA LEU A 274 -13.48 1.00 11.71
C LEU A 274 -12.01 1.20 12.10
N LEU A 275 -11.27 2.03 11.34
CA LEU A 275 -9.88 2.36 11.67
C LEU A 275 -9.76 3.16 12.96
N GLN A 276 -10.66 4.12 13.18
CA GLN A 276 -10.72 4.90 14.44
C GLN A 276 -10.95 4.01 15.68
N LYS A 277 -11.61 2.85 15.50
CA LYS A 277 -11.81 1.85 16.57
C LYS A 277 -10.65 0.87 16.72
N GLY A 278 -9.59 0.98 15.92
CA GLY A 278 -8.46 0.06 15.90
C GLY A 278 -8.79 -1.30 15.27
N SER A 279 -9.81 -1.37 14.42
CA SER A 279 -10.10 -2.61 13.68
C SER A 279 -9.09 -2.84 12.56
N HIS A 280 -8.62 -4.08 12.46
CA HIS A 280 -7.75 -4.55 11.39
C HIS A 280 -8.52 -5.32 10.29
N GLU A 281 -9.86 -5.37 10.37
CA GLU A 281 -10.70 -6.15 9.44
C GLU A 281 -10.59 -5.65 7.99
N LEU A 282 -10.32 -4.36 7.79
CA LEU A 282 -10.12 -3.78 6.46
C LEU A 282 -8.90 -4.36 5.74
N TRP A 283 -7.88 -4.83 6.47
CA TRP A 283 -6.77 -5.56 5.86
C TRP A 283 -7.21 -6.93 5.33
N THR A 284 -8.12 -7.61 6.01
CA THR A 284 -8.72 -8.86 5.50
C THR A 284 -9.44 -8.60 4.20
N VAL A 285 -10.22 -7.50 4.13
CA VAL A 285 -10.90 -7.06 2.90
C VAL A 285 -9.88 -6.78 1.79
N LEU A 286 -8.88 -5.93 2.04
CA LEU A 286 -7.81 -5.64 1.07
C LEU A 286 -7.13 -6.90 0.52
N ARG A 287 -6.72 -7.82 1.41
CA ARG A 287 -6.02 -9.06 1.03
C ARG A 287 -6.92 -10.00 0.23
N LYS A 288 -8.21 -10.09 0.57
CA LYS A 288 -9.18 -10.89 -0.19
C LYS A 288 -9.38 -10.37 -1.61
N PHE A 289 -9.22 -9.06 -1.81
CA PHE A 289 -9.25 -8.41 -3.12
C PHE A 289 -7.87 -8.28 -3.78
N GLY A 290 -6.85 -8.91 -3.18
CA GLY A 290 -5.55 -9.07 -3.83
C GLY A 290 -4.53 -8.00 -3.51
N TYR A 291 -4.77 -7.13 -2.54
CA TYR A 291 -3.82 -6.07 -2.19
C TYR A 291 -2.73 -6.55 -1.22
N ASP A 292 -1.54 -6.01 -1.36
CA ASP A 292 -0.42 -6.13 -0.43
C ASP A 292 -0.39 -4.98 0.59
N ASN A 293 0.65 -4.95 1.44
CA ASN A 293 0.82 -3.92 2.47
C ASN A 293 1.17 -2.52 1.90
N ASP A 294 1.53 -2.43 0.62
CA ASP A 294 1.78 -1.17 -0.10
C ASP A 294 0.52 -0.68 -0.84
N ILE A 295 -0.62 -1.37 -0.65
CA ILE A 295 -1.89 -1.11 -1.32
C ILE A 295 -1.74 -1.24 -2.85
N LYS A 296 -0.96 -2.22 -3.30
CA LYS A 296 -0.83 -2.62 -4.70
C LYS A 296 -1.36 -4.03 -4.88
N LEU A 297 -1.78 -4.36 -6.10
CA LEU A 297 -2.17 -5.73 -6.42
C LEU A 297 -0.92 -6.61 -6.32
N ARG A 298 -1.05 -7.70 -5.56
CA ARG A 298 0.03 -8.67 -5.34
C ARG A 298 0.48 -9.28 -6.67
N ASP A 299 1.77 -9.54 -6.77
CA ASP A 299 2.40 -10.10 -7.98
C ASP A 299 1.84 -11.49 -8.38
N ASP A 300 1.27 -12.25 -7.43
CA ASP A 300 0.64 -13.55 -7.71
C ASP A 300 -0.61 -13.42 -8.59
N LEU A 301 -1.31 -12.28 -8.51
CA LEU A 301 -2.45 -11.95 -9.38
C LEU A 301 -1.99 -11.39 -10.74
N LEU A 302 -0.74 -10.96 -10.84
CA LEU A 302 -0.13 -10.40 -12.04
C LEU A 302 0.76 -11.43 -12.77
N HIS A 303 0.49 -12.73 -12.57
CA HIS A 303 1.35 -13.82 -13.08
C HIS A 303 1.24 -14.02 -14.59
N VAL A 304 1.79 -13.07 -15.36
CA VAL A 304 2.00 -13.15 -16.80
C VAL A 304 3.49 -13.17 -17.06
N SER A 305 3.97 -14.20 -17.76
CA SER A 305 5.39 -14.32 -18.09
C SER A 305 5.74 -13.44 -19.29
N PHE A 306 6.37 -12.30 -19.03
CA PHE A 306 6.97 -11.44 -20.06
C PHE A 306 8.42 -11.81 -20.41
N LYS A 307 8.84 -13.05 -20.12
CA LYS A 307 10.17 -13.56 -20.49
C LYS A 307 10.35 -13.50 -22.00
N ARG A 308 11.37 -12.78 -22.45
CA ARG A 308 11.62 -12.49 -23.86
C ARG A 308 13.12 -12.41 -24.15
N ALA A 309 13.51 -12.67 -25.39
CA ALA A 309 14.87 -12.45 -25.84
C ALA A 309 15.19 -10.94 -25.92
N PRO A 310 16.47 -10.53 -25.85
CA PRO A 310 16.85 -9.11 -25.85
C PRO A 310 16.40 -8.32 -27.09
N ASP A 311 16.13 -9.01 -28.21
CA ASP A 311 15.68 -8.38 -29.45
C ASP A 311 14.15 -8.41 -29.61
N GLN A 312 13.39 -8.92 -28.65
CA GLN A 312 11.92 -8.93 -28.63
C GLN A 312 11.36 -7.79 -27.77
N SER A 313 10.16 -7.32 -28.12
CA SER A 313 9.39 -6.30 -27.39
C SER A 313 8.05 -6.88 -26.95
N VAL A 314 7.48 -6.31 -25.91
CA VAL A 314 6.08 -6.55 -25.52
C VAL A 314 5.25 -5.40 -26.08
N GLU A 315 4.14 -5.72 -26.74
CA GLU A 315 3.21 -4.77 -27.34
C GLU A 315 1.78 -5.08 -26.89
N LEU A 316 0.90 -4.09 -26.93
CA LEU A 316 -0.53 -4.29 -26.68
C LEU A 316 -1.21 -4.94 -27.89
N THR A 317 -2.15 -5.86 -27.62
CA THR A 317 -2.98 -6.46 -28.67
C THR A 317 -4.00 -5.45 -29.22
N ASN A 318 -4.62 -5.78 -30.36
CA ASN A 318 -5.63 -4.89 -30.95
C ASN A 318 -6.88 -4.81 -30.05
N GLU A 319 -7.19 -5.89 -29.35
CA GLU A 319 -8.28 -6.02 -28.39
C GLU A 319 -8.03 -5.11 -27.18
N ALA A 320 -6.81 -5.13 -26.62
CA ALA A 320 -6.42 -4.24 -25.54
C ALA A 320 -6.46 -2.76 -25.99
N VAL A 321 -5.95 -2.45 -27.18
CA VAL A 321 -6.02 -1.09 -27.74
C VAL A 321 -7.47 -0.64 -27.97
N LYS A 322 -8.36 -1.53 -28.43
CA LYS A 322 -9.78 -1.23 -28.59
C LYS A 322 -10.43 -0.89 -27.25
N PHE A 323 -10.19 -1.69 -26.23
CA PHE A 323 -10.65 -1.41 -24.87
C PHE A 323 -10.14 -0.04 -24.38
N LEU A 324 -8.85 0.27 -24.58
CA LEU A 324 -8.29 1.55 -24.19
C LEU A 324 -8.95 2.74 -24.90
N LYS A 325 -9.35 2.58 -26.17
CA LYS A 325 -10.12 3.61 -26.88
C LYS A 325 -11.53 3.79 -26.30
N GLU A 326 -12.20 2.70 -25.96
CA GLU A 326 -13.54 2.74 -25.34
C GLU A 326 -13.49 3.43 -23.97
N ILE A 327 -12.48 3.10 -23.15
CA ILE A 327 -12.23 3.75 -21.86
C ILE A 327 -11.89 5.24 -22.05
N PHE A 328 -11.04 5.60 -23.02
CA PHE A 328 -10.74 7.01 -23.28
C PHE A 328 -12.03 7.80 -23.53
N CYS A 329 -12.89 7.32 -24.43
CA CYS A 329 -14.13 8.00 -24.77
C CYS A 329 -15.13 8.05 -23.61
N SER A 330 -15.11 7.09 -22.67
CA SER A 330 -16.03 7.12 -21.52
C SER A 330 -15.65 8.14 -20.46
N PHE A 331 -14.39 8.61 -20.44
CA PHE A 331 -13.89 9.60 -19.49
C PHE A 331 -13.63 10.99 -20.10
N ASP A 332 -13.74 11.12 -21.42
CA ASP A 332 -13.74 12.39 -22.16
C ASP A 332 -15.13 13.04 -22.05
N HIS A 333 -15.40 13.67 -20.90
CA HIS A 333 -16.73 14.15 -20.53
C HIS A 333 -17.15 15.37 -21.34
N ASP A 334 -16.19 16.20 -21.73
CA ASP A 334 -16.42 17.38 -22.58
C ASP A 334 -16.32 17.07 -24.08
N SER A 335 -15.91 15.85 -24.44
CA SER A 335 -15.78 15.39 -25.83
C SER A 335 -14.85 16.27 -26.65
N ASP A 336 -13.82 16.84 -26.02
CA ASP A 336 -12.80 17.68 -26.65
C ASP A 336 -11.70 16.85 -27.36
N GLY A 337 -11.75 15.51 -27.21
CA GLY A 337 -10.78 14.57 -27.78
C GLY A 337 -9.47 14.50 -26.99
N ALA A 338 -9.42 15.02 -25.76
CA ALA A 338 -8.25 15.11 -24.92
C ALA A 338 -8.55 15.08 -23.41
N LEU A 339 -8.17 13.99 -22.75
CA LEU A 339 -8.36 13.85 -21.31
C LEU A 339 -7.57 14.91 -20.53
N GLN A 340 -8.30 15.75 -19.82
CA GLN A 340 -7.75 16.74 -18.90
C GLN A 340 -7.21 16.04 -17.63
N VAL A 341 -6.47 16.78 -16.81
CA VAL A 341 -5.85 16.21 -15.59
C VAL A 341 -6.88 15.59 -14.64
N ALA A 342 -8.05 16.22 -14.50
CA ALA A 342 -9.12 15.70 -13.64
C ALA A 342 -9.75 14.42 -14.20
N GLU A 343 -9.99 14.36 -15.51
CA GLU A 343 -10.56 13.18 -16.17
C GLU A 343 -9.60 12.00 -16.15
N LEU A 344 -8.31 12.28 -16.35
CA LEU A 344 -7.26 11.28 -16.23
C LEU A 344 -7.13 10.77 -14.78
N ASP A 345 -7.32 11.63 -13.79
CA ASP A 345 -7.33 11.23 -12.39
C ASP A 345 -8.53 10.32 -12.06
N ASP A 346 -9.71 10.62 -12.62
CA ASP A 346 -10.90 9.78 -12.45
C ASP A 346 -10.77 8.43 -13.16
N LEU A 347 -10.19 8.40 -14.36
CA LEU A 347 -9.87 7.17 -15.10
C LEU A 347 -8.99 6.22 -14.27
N PHE A 348 -7.98 6.77 -13.58
CA PHE A 348 -7.09 6.01 -12.70
C PHE A 348 -7.51 6.04 -11.21
N SER A 349 -8.76 6.39 -10.91
CA SER A 349 -9.25 6.51 -9.52
C SER A 349 -9.34 5.17 -8.79
N THR A 350 -9.25 4.04 -9.51
CA THR A 350 -9.19 2.69 -8.96
C THR A 350 -7.77 2.11 -8.91
N ALA A 351 -6.78 2.83 -9.45
CA ALA A 351 -5.37 2.53 -9.34
C ALA A 351 -4.75 3.22 -8.10
N PRO A 352 -3.67 2.71 -7.49
CA PRO A 352 -3.05 3.32 -6.31
C PRO A 352 -2.62 4.78 -6.55
N GLU A 353 -2.18 5.07 -7.77
CA GLU A 353 -1.87 6.41 -8.28
C GLU A 353 -1.91 6.39 -9.80
N SER A 354 -1.97 7.56 -10.45
CA SER A 354 -1.83 7.61 -11.90
C SER A 354 -0.44 7.11 -12.33
N PRO A 355 -0.33 6.21 -13.33
CA PRO A 355 0.94 5.62 -13.73
C PRO A 355 1.89 6.63 -14.40
N TRP A 356 1.40 7.82 -14.76
CA TRP A 356 2.09 8.76 -15.65
C TRP A 356 2.53 10.08 -15.00
N ILE A 357 2.46 10.17 -13.68
CA ILE A 357 2.80 11.39 -12.92
C ILE A 357 4.32 11.60 -12.86
N GLU A 358 5.10 10.52 -12.89
CA GLU A 358 6.56 10.52 -12.76
C GLU A 358 7.27 10.14 -14.06
N PRO A 359 8.55 10.54 -14.24
CA PRO A 359 9.40 9.98 -15.29
C PRO A 359 9.42 8.45 -15.23
N PRO A 360 9.49 7.73 -16.37
CA PRO A 360 9.72 8.22 -17.73
C PRO A 360 8.47 8.73 -18.47
N TYR A 361 7.29 8.69 -17.86
CA TYR A 361 6.01 8.93 -18.53
C TYR A 361 5.55 10.39 -18.50
N LYS A 362 5.99 11.11 -17.46
CA LYS A 362 5.75 12.54 -17.32
C LYS A 362 6.26 13.26 -18.56
N ASP A 363 5.38 14.02 -19.21
CA ASP A 363 5.66 14.80 -20.41
C ASP A 363 6.19 13.96 -21.60
N ALA A 364 5.97 12.64 -21.62
CA ALA A 364 6.51 11.75 -22.64
C ALA A 364 5.64 11.59 -23.89
N ALA A 365 4.49 12.24 -23.97
CA ALA A 365 3.58 12.15 -25.11
C ALA A 365 3.07 13.53 -25.55
N GLU A 366 2.42 13.55 -26.71
CA GLU A 366 1.73 14.73 -27.22
C GLU A 366 0.64 15.18 -26.24
N SER A 367 0.57 16.49 -26.04
CA SER A 367 -0.42 17.15 -25.20
C SER A 367 -1.07 18.28 -26.00
N THR A 368 -2.36 18.52 -25.77
CA THR A 368 -3.08 19.62 -26.40
C THR A 368 -2.60 20.97 -25.85
N ALA A 369 -3.06 22.07 -26.49
CA ALA A 369 -2.74 23.43 -26.03
C ALA A 369 -3.25 23.73 -24.61
N THR A 370 -4.31 23.04 -24.17
CA THR A 370 -4.87 23.14 -22.81
C THR A 370 -4.13 22.27 -21.79
N GLY A 371 -3.19 21.43 -22.23
CA GLY A 371 -2.43 20.52 -21.37
C GLY A 371 -3.07 19.13 -21.20
N GLY A 372 -4.20 18.87 -21.85
CA GLY A 372 -4.83 17.55 -21.91
C GLY A 372 -4.04 16.55 -22.76
N ILE A 373 -4.31 15.26 -22.59
CA ILE A 373 -3.69 14.19 -23.38
C ILE A 373 -4.63 13.72 -24.47
N SER A 374 -4.24 13.88 -25.74
CA SER A 374 -5.03 13.40 -26.88
C SER A 374 -5.12 11.88 -26.88
N LEU A 375 -6.05 11.31 -27.66
CA LEU A 375 -6.16 9.85 -27.82
C LEU A 375 -4.84 9.22 -28.27
N ASP A 376 -4.13 9.83 -29.24
CA ASP A 376 -2.83 9.33 -29.69
C ASP A 376 -1.77 9.44 -28.59
N GLY A 377 -1.77 10.53 -27.82
CA GLY A 377 -0.90 10.69 -26.67
C GLY A 377 -1.18 9.63 -25.60
N PHE A 378 -2.45 9.33 -25.34
CA PHE A 378 -2.92 8.32 -24.38
C PHE A 378 -2.44 6.93 -24.79
N LEU A 379 -2.69 6.52 -26.03
CA LEU A 379 -2.22 5.24 -26.57
C LEU A 379 -0.69 5.15 -26.63
N SER A 380 0.00 6.27 -26.86
CA SER A 380 1.46 6.35 -26.85
C SER A 380 2.03 6.13 -25.45
N LYS A 381 1.42 6.71 -24.40
CA LYS A 381 1.83 6.45 -23.01
C LYS A 381 1.59 5.01 -22.58
N TRP A 382 0.47 4.41 -22.98
CA TRP A 382 0.22 2.97 -22.77
C TRP A 382 1.24 2.09 -23.47
N SER A 383 1.58 2.40 -24.72
CA SER A 383 2.60 1.68 -25.47
C SER A 383 3.99 1.82 -24.84
N LEU A 384 4.35 3.02 -24.39
CA LEU A 384 5.60 3.28 -23.68
C LEU A 384 5.69 2.51 -22.37
N MET A 385 4.63 2.54 -21.55
CA MET A 385 4.55 1.77 -20.30
C MET A 385 4.64 0.27 -20.55
N THR A 386 3.97 -0.24 -21.59
CA THR A 386 4.05 -1.65 -21.96
C THR A 386 5.45 -2.07 -22.42
N LEU A 387 6.16 -1.20 -23.13
CA LEU A 387 7.52 -1.46 -23.60
C LEU A 387 8.53 -1.52 -22.43
N LEU A 388 8.45 -0.54 -21.53
CA LEU A 388 9.41 -0.37 -20.43
C LEU A 388 9.07 -1.26 -19.23
N GLU A 389 7.81 -1.27 -18.80
CA GLU A 389 7.33 -1.91 -17.58
C GLU A 389 6.03 -2.72 -17.83
N PRO A 390 6.08 -3.87 -18.54
CA PRO A 390 4.89 -4.66 -18.87
C PRO A 390 4.00 -5.03 -17.67
N ASN A 391 4.60 -5.36 -16.52
CA ASN A 391 3.87 -5.67 -15.29
C ASN A 391 3.08 -4.47 -14.76
N LYS A 392 3.66 -3.26 -14.86
CA LYS A 392 2.98 -2.02 -14.47
C LYS A 392 1.82 -1.72 -15.42
N SER A 393 2.02 -1.97 -16.72
CA SER A 393 0.94 -1.86 -17.72
C SER A 393 -0.20 -2.83 -17.41
N LEU A 394 0.12 -4.09 -17.13
CA LEU A 394 -0.86 -5.11 -16.77
C LEU A 394 -1.66 -4.75 -15.51
N ALA A 395 -0.98 -4.32 -14.45
CA ALA A 395 -1.64 -3.92 -13.22
C ALA A 395 -2.62 -2.76 -13.47
N ASN A 396 -2.22 -1.76 -14.26
CA ASN A 396 -3.09 -0.62 -14.59
C ASN A 396 -4.27 -1.00 -15.48
N LEU A 397 -4.13 -1.95 -16.41
CA LEU A 397 -5.27 -2.51 -17.15
C LEU A 397 -6.29 -3.16 -16.22
N ILE A 398 -5.83 -3.91 -15.22
CA ILE A 398 -6.71 -4.55 -14.22
C ILE A 398 -7.38 -3.50 -13.32
N TYR A 399 -6.68 -2.41 -12.97
CA TYR A 399 -7.26 -1.33 -12.17
C TYR A 399 -8.41 -0.65 -12.90
N ILE A 400 -8.25 -0.32 -14.18
CA ILE A 400 -9.27 0.37 -14.99
C ILE A 400 -10.37 -0.57 -15.51
N GLY A 401 -10.38 -1.84 -15.09
CA GLY A 401 -11.49 -2.77 -15.36
C GLY A 401 -11.40 -3.54 -16.67
N TYR A 402 -10.20 -3.87 -17.16
CA TYR A 402 -10.06 -4.77 -18.30
C TYR A 402 -10.72 -6.14 -18.02
N VAL A 403 -11.68 -6.52 -18.86
CA VAL A 403 -12.54 -7.70 -18.66
C VAL A 403 -11.97 -8.97 -19.31
N GLY A 404 -11.04 -8.82 -20.25
CA GLY A 404 -10.40 -9.94 -20.93
C GLY A 404 -9.40 -10.67 -20.04
N ASP A 405 -8.89 -11.80 -20.51
CA ASP A 405 -7.79 -12.50 -19.85
C ASP A 405 -6.53 -11.60 -19.83
N PRO A 406 -5.97 -11.27 -18.65
CA PRO A 406 -4.75 -10.48 -18.51
C PRO A 406 -3.60 -10.84 -19.45
N ALA A 407 -3.38 -12.14 -19.70
CA ALA A 407 -2.30 -12.59 -20.57
C ALA A 407 -2.57 -12.29 -22.05
N SER A 408 -3.83 -12.25 -22.47
CA SER A 408 -4.26 -11.97 -23.85
C SER A 408 -4.17 -10.49 -24.25
N ALA A 409 -3.91 -9.60 -23.30
CA ALA A 409 -3.76 -8.17 -23.58
C ALA A 409 -2.40 -7.82 -24.23
N PHE A 410 -1.45 -8.75 -24.22
CA PHE A 410 -0.07 -8.51 -24.64
C PHE A 410 0.44 -9.53 -25.65
N ASP A 411 1.19 -9.04 -26.63
CA ASP A 411 1.94 -9.85 -27.60
C ASP A 411 3.44 -9.67 -27.40
N ILE A 412 4.19 -10.77 -27.43
CA ILE A 412 5.66 -10.74 -27.52
C ILE A 412 6.04 -10.80 -29.00
N THR A 413 6.70 -9.76 -29.50
CA THR A 413 7.08 -9.68 -30.90
C THR A 413 8.09 -10.76 -31.28
N LYS A 414 8.10 -11.15 -32.57
CA LYS A 414 9.13 -12.05 -33.11
C LYS A 414 10.52 -11.44 -33.00
N ALA A 415 11.52 -12.28 -32.74
CA ALA A 415 12.93 -11.89 -32.69
C ALA A 415 13.33 -11.17 -33.99
N ARG A 416 14.06 -10.06 -33.85
CA ARG A 416 14.43 -9.18 -34.98
C ARG A 416 15.24 -9.94 -36.02
N ARG A 417 16.10 -10.87 -35.56
CA ARG A 417 16.94 -11.71 -36.43
C ARG A 417 16.13 -12.60 -37.39
N LEU A 418 14.93 -13.03 -36.98
CA LEU A 418 14.04 -13.86 -37.81
C LEU A 418 13.24 -13.03 -38.83
N ASN A 419 13.04 -11.74 -38.57
CA ASN A 419 12.33 -10.84 -39.48
C ASN A 419 13.20 -10.31 -40.63
N SER A 420 14.52 -10.56 -40.63
CA SER A 420 15.45 -10.06 -41.67
C SER A 420 15.15 -10.59 -43.08
N THR A 421 14.40 -11.68 -43.22
CA THR A 421 14.09 -12.33 -44.50
C THR A 421 12.79 -11.82 -45.16
N LYS A 422 11.93 -11.12 -44.43
CA LYS A 422 10.72 -10.46 -44.95
C LYS A 422 10.92 -8.94 -44.92
N LYS A 423 10.70 -8.25 -46.04
CA LYS A 423 10.87 -6.78 -46.15
C LYS A 423 9.90 -5.95 -45.28
N GLN A 424 8.97 -6.58 -44.56
CA GLN A 424 8.01 -5.91 -43.67
C GLN A 424 8.10 -6.47 -42.25
N SER A 425 8.24 -5.57 -41.28
CA SER A 425 8.19 -5.86 -39.85
C SER A 425 6.73 -5.85 -39.37
N GLU A 426 6.33 -6.85 -38.59
CA GLU A 426 5.00 -6.91 -37.96
C GLU A 426 4.92 -6.06 -36.67
N ARG A 427 6.03 -5.42 -36.25
CA ARG A 427 6.09 -4.62 -35.01
C ARG A 427 5.32 -3.31 -35.16
N LYS A 428 4.52 -2.99 -34.14
CA LYS A 428 3.77 -1.72 -34.08
C LYS A 428 4.55 -0.66 -33.31
N VAL A 429 5.46 -1.07 -32.41
CA VAL A 429 6.25 -0.15 -31.57
C VAL A 429 7.72 -0.20 -31.98
N LEU A 430 8.28 0.98 -32.32
CA LEU A 430 9.68 1.14 -32.67
C LEU A 430 10.38 2.03 -31.64
N GLN A 431 11.41 1.49 -30.99
CA GLN A 431 12.28 2.25 -30.09
C GLN A 431 13.47 2.82 -30.85
N SER A 432 13.66 4.13 -30.76
CA SER A 432 14.81 4.84 -31.34
C SER A 432 15.63 5.51 -30.24
N PHE A 433 16.95 5.32 -30.27
CA PHE A 433 17.87 5.99 -29.35
C PHE A 433 18.49 7.21 -30.04
N VAL A 434 18.34 8.37 -29.42
CA VAL A 434 18.89 9.64 -29.92
C VAL A 434 20.13 10.00 -29.10
N PHE A 435 21.31 9.81 -29.68
CA PHE A 435 22.61 10.12 -29.06
C PHE A 435 23.33 11.23 -29.81
N GLY A 436 24.22 11.94 -29.12
CA GLY A 436 24.97 13.08 -29.66
C GLY A 436 25.53 13.98 -28.56
N PRO A 437 26.47 14.88 -28.89
CA PRO A 437 27.11 15.76 -27.90
C PRO A 437 26.15 16.77 -27.27
N ASN A 438 26.62 17.46 -26.23
CA ASN A 438 25.90 18.59 -25.64
C ASN A 438 25.69 19.68 -26.70
N GLY A 439 24.50 20.30 -26.72
CA GLY A 439 24.13 21.29 -27.73
C GLY A 439 23.69 20.74 -29.10
N ALA A 440 23.75 19.42 -29.35
CA ALA A 440 23.38 18.84 -30.65
C ALA A 440 21.87 18.84 -30.99
N GLY A 441 21.03 19.52 -30.19
CA GLY A 441 19.59 19.60 -30.45
C GLY A 441 18.74 18.37 -30.12
N LYS A 442 19.29 17.35 -29.43
CA LYS A 442 18.56 16.11 -29.07
C LYS A 442 17.20 16.36 -28.41
N SER A 443 17.16 17.19 -27.37
CA SER A 443 15.92 17.55 -26.66
C SER A 443 14.94 18.32 -27.55
N ALA A 444 15.43 19.18 -28.44
CA ALA A 444 14.59 19.89 -29.39
C ALA A 444 13.97 18.93 -30.43
N LEU A 445 14.72 17.91 -30.87
CA LEU A 445 14.20 16.86 -31.74
C LEU A 445 13.05 16.09 -31.08
N LEU A 446 13.22 15.68 -29.82
CA LEU A 446 12.16 15.01 -29.05
C LEU A 446 10.93 15.91 -28.88
N ASN A 447 11.13 17.18 -28.54
CA ASN A 447 10.03 18.15 -28.43
C ASN A 447 9.29 18.34 -29.75
N SER A 448 10.01 18.46 -30.86
CA SER A 448 9.43 18.55 -32.20
C SER A 448 8.61 17.31 -32.55
N PHE A 449 9.07 16.12 -32.15
CA PHE A 449 8.33 14.87 -32.35
C PHE A 449 7.01 14.83 -31.56
N LEU A 450 6.95 15.52 -30.42
CA LEU A 450 5.74 15.71 -29.61
C LEU A 450 4.96 16.98 -29.98
N ARG A 451 5.26 17.62 -31.13
CA ARG A 451 4.66 18.87 -31.60
C ARG A 451 4.75 20.04 -30.63
N ARG A 452 5.78 20.07 -29.78
CA ARG A 452 6.06 21.15 -28.84
C ARG A 452 6.89 22.25 -29.51
N PRO A 453 6.75 23.52 -29.06
CA PRO A 453 7.55 24.62 -29.57
C PRO A 453 9.05 24.40 -29.28
N PHE A 454 9.88 25.00 -30.13
CA PHE A 454 11.32 25.00 -29.92
C PHE A 454 11.67 25.78 -28.63
N PRO A 455 12.41 25.19 -27.69
CA PRO A 455 12.80 25.89 -26.47
C PRO A 455 13.89 26.92 -26.79
N GLU A 456 13.64 28.21 -26.50
CA GLU A 456 14.63 29.27 -26.70
C GLU A 456 15.78 29.21 -25.69
N VAL A 457 15.51 28.68 -24.49
CA VAL A 457 16.50 28.51 -23.42
C VAL A 457 17.07 27.11 -23.45
N TYR A 458 18.39 27.00 -23.53
CA TYR A 458 19.08 25.71 -23.43
C TYR A 458 19.10 25.23 -21.98
N THR A 459 18.40 24.11 -21.73
CA THR A 459 18.50 23.37 -20.47
C THR A 459 19.28 22.08 -20.70
N PRO A 460 20.44 21.89 -20.06
CA PRO A 460 21.20 20.65 -20.14
C PRO A 460 20.33 19.46 -19.73
N THR A 461 20.36 18.41 -20.55
CA THR A 461 19.65 17.16 -20.27
C THR A 461 20.53 16.33 -19.34
N THR A 462 20.19 16.29 -18.05
CA THR A 462 20.95 15.57 -17.02
C THR A 462 20.51 14.12 -16.85
N ASN A 463 19.27 13.81 -17.24
CA ASN A 463 18.63 12.50 -17.12
C ASN A 463 18.09 12.02 -18.47
N GLU A 464 17.83 10.73 -18.59
CA GLU A 464 17.15 10.16 -19.77
C GLU A 464 15.78 10.82 -19.99
N ARG A 465 15.42 11.05 -21.26
CA ARG A 465 14.12 11.59 -21.67
C ARG A 465 13.47 10.66 -22.67
N PHE A 466 12.15 10.54 -22.57
CA PHE A 466 11.33 9.70 -23.43
C PHE A 466 10.33 10.57 -24.19
N ALA A 467 10.08 10.19 -25.43
CA ALA A 467 9.05 10.79 -26.28
C ALA A 467 8.39 9.66 -27.09
N ALA A 468 7.09 9.50 -26.93
CA ALA A 468 6.27 8.51 -27.57
C ALA A 468 5.13 9.23 -28.31
N ASN A 469 5.00 8.95 -29.60
CA ASN A 469 3.90 9.45 -30.43
C ASN A 469 3.54 8.41 -31.49
N VAL A 470 2.32 8.48 -32.00
CA VAL A 470 1.84 7.66 -33.12
C VAL A 470 2.45 8.21 -34.42
N VAL A 471 2.98 7.32 -35.25
CA VAL A 471 3.50 7.66 -36.58
C VAL A 471 2.60 7.03 -37.63
N TYR A 472 1.93 7.85 -38.43
CA TYR A 472 1.15 7.38 -39.57
C TYR A 472 2.10 7.09 -40.75
N GLN A 473 1.89 5.97 -41.42
CA GLN A 473 2.53 5.76 -42.71
C GLN A 473 1.82 6.63 -43.74
N ASP A 474 2.48 7.68 -44.21
CA ASP A 474 2.02 8.43 -45.39
C ASP A 474 2.02 7.48 -46.60
N GLY A 475 0.83 6.96 -46.91
CA GLY A 475 0.70 5.89 -47.90
C GLY A 475 -0.70 5.44 -48.27
N VAL A 476 -1.78 6.14 -47.87
CA VAL A 476 -3.09 6.12 -48.56
C VAL A 476 -3.77 7.49 -48.37
N SER A 477 -3.13 8.55 -48.84
CA SER A 477 -3.82 9.81 -49.14
C SER A 477 -4.62 9.61 -50.44
N GLY A 478 -5.77 8.94 -50.32
CA GLY A 478 -6.83 9.04 -51.32
C GLY A 478 -7.57 10.34 -51.08
N MET A 479 -7.46 11.27 -52.04
CA MET A 479 -8.25 12.50 -52.14
C MET A 479 -9.71 12.30 -51.67
N LYS A 480 -10.12 13.01 -50.62
CA LYS A 480 -11.22 13.98 -50.63
C LYS A 480 -11.35 14.69 -49.29
#